data_AF-A0A6A4Z6M3-F1
#
_entry.id   AF-A0A6A4Z6M3-F1
#
_cell.length_a   1.000
_cell.length_b   1.000
_cell.length_c   1.000
_cell.angle_alpha   90.00
_cell.angle_beta   90.00
_cell.angle_gamma   90.00
#
_symmetry.space_group_name_H-M   'P 1'
#
loop_
_entity.id
_entity.type
_entity.pdbx_description
1 polymer ?
#
loop_
_entity_poly.entity_id
_entity_poly.type
_entity_poly.pdbx_seq_one_letter_code
_entity_poly.pdbx_strand_id
1 'polypeptide(L)'
;MVGRVVAVHLMKMWHSFVSYMASHFYALKMRPVSGFDPSGFMFMLAFVCLVVGLLLAVFDKRSQRRLSTYLDNKKLTRLSTVGKLVASTAIDHSARQGFIAEMLSFNYLSRLSFSILVFGITSYLNALAAVVAGWRTPNVVILTMAKDDSGEKTLPDLGHDLFKAVMTLLYGDTDYIDWFDLPDEFIAFVGSIIAVLFLVHPRRLLILRRFTMIYAWINFLRAFCVAVTSLPDASPMCISQFDSRKGAYKSLPIFPKAFHRAFKVLIRPSHHITCGDMIFSGHTVFLVLCALTVTTYCAKAELNTPFTRAHPWVLTLVKTATVIGSTLGAFAIVGTRLHYTLDVLIAIYVTIQTWYTYHWLSEDNRWGIRIISWLEHDRRVVSIDHNAYRMARRSGSFNSLNKQE
;
A
#
# COMPACT_ATOMS: atom_id res chain seq x y z
N MET A 1 -27.86 -22.20 -6.84
CA MET A 1 -27.48 -22.06 -5.41
C MET A 1 -26.14 -21.36 -5.20
N VAL A 2 -25.05 -21.76 -5.88
CA VAL A 2 -23.69 -21.19 -5.69
C VAL A 2 -23.59 -19.66 -5.83
N GLY A 3 -24.26 -19.05 -6.80
CA GLY A 3 -24.19 -17.60 -7.02
C GLY A 3 -24.81 -16.73 -5.91
N ARG A 4 -25.83 -17.23 -5.20
CA ARG A 4 -26.44 -16.52 -4.06
C ARG A 4 -25.52 -16.56 -2.84
N VAL A 5 -24.82 -17.67 -2.61
CA VAL A 5 -23.86 -17.82 -1.51
C VAL A 5 -22.64 -16.90 -1.73
N VAL A 6 -22.12 -16.85 -2.96
CA VAL A 6 -21.01 -15.94 -3.33
C VAL A 6 -21.41 -14.47 -3.18
N ALA A 7 -22.62 -14.09 -3.61
CA ALA A 7 -23.11 -12.71 -3.47
C ALA A 7 -23.31 -12.30 -2.00
N VAL A 8 -23.78 -13.20 -1.14
CA VAL A 8 -23.93 -12.94 0.30
C VAL A 8 -22.56 -12.83 0.98
N HIS A 9 -21.58 -13.65 0.59
CA HIS A 9 -20.20 -13.49 1.08
C HIS A 9 -19.56 -12.19 0.60
N LEU A 10 -19.75 -11.80 -0.65
CA LEU A 10 -19.27 -10.52 -1.18
C LEU A 10 -19.94 -9.33 -0.48
N MET A 11 -21.24 -9.38 -0.19
CA MET A 11 -21.92 -8.34 0.59
C MET A 11 -21.41 -8.27 2.02
N LYS A 12 -21.23 -9.41 2.71
CA LYS A 12 -20.62 -9.42 4.05
C LYS A 12 -19.19 -8.85 4.03
N MET A 13 -18.42 -9.20 3.01
CA MET A 13 -17.06 -8.71 2.82
C MET A 13 -17.05 -7.21 2.49
N TRP A 14 -18.01 -6.72 1.70
CA TRP A 14 -18.22 -5.30 1.40
C TRP A 14 -18.62 -4.51 2.64
N HIS A 15 -19.55 -5.01 3.45
CA HIS A 15 -19.90 -4.39 4.73
C HIS A 15 -18.71 -4.38 5.71
N SER A 16 -17.95 -5.46 5.77
CA SER A 16 -16.72 -5.52 6.58
C SER A 16 -15.63 -4.58 6.06
N PHE A 17 -15.57 -4.36 4.74
CA PHE A 17 -14.63 -3.44 4.12
C PHE A 17 -15.04 -1.98 4.34
N VAL A 18 -16.32 -1.66 4.18
CA VAL A 18 -16.86 -0.32 4.47
C VAL A 18 -16.72 -0.02 5.96
N SER A 19 -16.95 -0.99 6.85
CA SER A 19 -16.69 -0.79 8.28
C SER A 19 -15.20 -0.68 8.58
N TYR A 20 -14.34 -1.45 7.89
CA TYR A 20 -12.89 -1.37 8.02
C TYR A 20 -12.39 0.01 7.59
N MET A 21 -12.71 0.45 6.36
CA MET A 21 -12.41 1.79 5.85
C MET A 21 -13.02 2.89 6.69
N ALA A 22 -14.29 2.78 7.10
CA ALA A 22 -14.89 3.75 8.01
C ALA A 22 -14.15 3.81 9.34
N SER A 23 -13.73 2.68 9.92
CA SER A 23 -12.97 2.66 11.19
C SER A 23 -11.51 3.14 11.06
N HIS A 24 -10.97 3.12 9.84
CA HIS A 24 -9.62 3.55 9.47
C HIS A 24 -9.57 5.04 9.08
N PHE A 25 -10.66 5.58 8.51
CA PHE A 25 -10.78 6.97 8.08
C PHE A 25 -11.59 7.86 9.05
N TYR A 26 -12.43 7.30 9.94
CA TYR A 26 -12.98 8.05 11.09
C TYR A 26 -11.95 8.11 12.22
N ALA A 27 -11.02 9.04 12.07
CA ALA A 27 -10.16 9.51 13.15
C ALA A 27 -10.84 10.70 13.86
N LEU A 28 -11.44 10.42 15.02
CA LEU A 28 -11.86 11.44 16.00
C LEU A 28 -11.81 10.91 17.44
N LYS A 29 -11.19 9.75 17.67
CA LYS A 29 -11.05 9.16 19.00
C LYS A 29 -9.55 9.01 19.24
N MET A 30 -9.02 9.73 20.23
CA MET A 30 -7.66 9.55 20.73
C MET A 30 -7.44 8.05 20.96
N ARG A 31 -6.58 7.42 20.15
CA ARG A 31 -6.22 6.01 20.32
C ARG A 31 -4.83 5.94 20.95
N PRO A 32 -4.56 4.96 21.81
CA PRO A 32 -3.23 4.78 22.40
C PRO A 32 -2.21 4.19 21.41
N VAL A 33 -2.56 4.08 20.10
CA VAL A 33 -1.78 3.40 19.05
C VAL A 33 -2.02 3.99 17.68
N SER A 34 -1.00 3.87 16.83
CA SER A 34 -1.12 4.04 15.39
C SER A 34 -2.18 3.06 14.90
N GLY A 35 -3.33 3.61 14.51
CA GLY A 35 -4.48 2.90 13.98
C GLY A 35 -4.32 2.52 12.51
N PHE A 36 -3.43 3.19 11.77
CA PHE A 36 -3.24 2.97 10.34
C PHE A 36 -2.10 1.99 10.05
N ASP A 37 -2.44 0.75 9.66
CA ASP A 37 -1.47 -0.18 9.06
C ASP A 37 -1.40 0.01 7.54
N PRO A 38 -0.27 0.52 7.00
CA PRO A 38 -0.13 0.72 5.58
C PRO A 38 -0.03 -0.58 4.78
N SER A 39 0.51 -1.65 5.37
CA SER A 39 0.60 -2.95 4.70
C SER A 39 -0.79 -3.58 4.56
N GLY A 40 -1.57 -3.60 5.64
CA GLY A 40 -2.96 -4.06 5.63
C GLY A 40 -3.86 -3.24 4.70
N PHE A 41 -3.75 -1.91 4.70
CA PHE A 41 -4.47 -1.03 3.77
C PHE A 41 -4.19 -1.41 2.31
N MET A 42 -2.92 -1.55 1.94
CA MET A 42 -2.51 -1.89 0.58
C MET A 42 -2.92 -3.31 0.19
N PHE A 43 -2.83 -4.26 1.11
CA PHE A 43 -3.27 -5.63 0.87
C PHE A 43 -4.77 -5.68 0.56
N MET A 44 -5.58 -4.99 1.36
CA MET A 44 -7.03 -4.92 1.16
C MET A 44 -7.39 -4.25 -0.16
N LEU A 45 -6.76 -3.11 -0.48
CA LEU A 45 -6.95 -2.42 -1.75
C LEU A 45 -6.59 -3.33 -2.94
N ALA A 46 -5.44 -4.01 -2.87
CA ALA A 46 -4.99 -4.89 -3.93
C ALA A 46 -5.90 -6.12 -4.10
N PHE A 47 -6.32 -6.71 -2.98
CA PHE A 47 -7.23 -7.86 -2.95
C PHE A 47 -8.59 -7.51 -3.54
N VAL A 48 -9.16 -6.35 -3.19
CA VAL A 48 -10.42 -5.87 -3.77
C VAL A 48 -10.28 -5.67 -5.28
N CYS A 49 -9.20 -5.03 -5.75
CA CYS A 49 -8.94 -4.89 -7.19
C CYS A 49 -8.85 -6.25 -7.91
N LEU A 50 -8.20 -7.25 -7.28
CA LEU A 50 -8.13 -8.60 -7.82
C LEU A 50 -9.49 -9.29 -7.86
N VAL A 51 -10.28 -9.23 -6.78
CA VAL A 51 -11.61 -9.85 -6.70
C VAL A 51 -12.56 -9.23 -7.71
N VAL A 52 -12.60 -7.89 -7.81
CA VAL A 52 -13.40 -7.18 -8.80
C VAL A 52 -12.96 -7.56 -10.22
N GLY A 53 -11.65 -7.63 -10.47
CA GLY A 53 -11.11 -8.12 -11.74
C GLY A 53 -11.55 -9.55 -12.07
N LEU A 54 -11.48 -10.48 -11.12
CA LEU A 54 -11.93 -11.86 -11.32
C LEU A 54 -13.43 -11.94 -11.59
N LEU A 55 -14.25 -11.18 -10.86
CA LEU A 55 -15.69 -11.13 -11.07
C LEU A 55 -16.01 -10.62 -12.48
N LEU A 56 -15.40 -9.51 -12.90
CA LEU A 56 -15.57 -8.95 -14.24
C LEU A 56 -15.14 -9.94 -15.33
N ALA A 57 -14.02 -10.65 -15.13
CA ALA A 57 -13.56 -11.69 -16.06
C ALA A 57 -14.55 -12.85 -16.21
N VAL A 58 -15.18 -13.27 -15.10
CA VAL A 58 -16.19 -14.33 -15.10
C VAL A 58 -17.49 -13.85 -15.75
N PHE A 59 -17.93 -12.62 -15.46
CA PHE A 59 -19.11 -12.03 -16.08
C PHE A 59 -18.93 -11.85 -17.58
N ASP A 60 -17.77 -11.39 -18.04
CA ASP A 60 -17.48 -11.22 -19.46
C ASP A 60 -17.52 -12.57 -20.20
N LYS A 61 -16.83 -13.61 -19.70
CA LYS A 61 -16.91 -14.96 -20.28
C LYS A 61 -18.33 -15.52 -20.32
N ARG A 62 -19.12 -15.28 -19.27
CA ARG A 62 -20.51 -15.76 -19.20
C ARG A 62 -21.43 -14.97 -20.12
N SER A 63 -21.22 -13.66 -20.23
CA SER A 63 -21.92 -12.76 -21.15
C SER A 63 -21.63 -13.13 -22.60
N GLN A 64 -20.36 -13.31 -22.96
CA GLN A 64 -19.95 -13.76 -24.30
C GLN A 64 -20.53 -15.14 -24.65
N ARG A 65 -20.50 -16.11 -23.73
CA ARG A 65 -21.12 -17.42 -23.94
C ARG A 65 -22.64 -17.35 -24.11
N ARG A 66 -23.32 -16.53 -23.32
CA ARG A 66 -24.77 -16.30 -23.51
C ARG A 66 -25.02 -15.65 -24.85
N LEU A 67 -24.28 -14.60 -25.20
CA LEU A 67 -24.44 -13.91 -26.46
C LEU A 67 -24.21 -14.84 -27.65
N SER A 68 -23.17 -15.69 -27.62
CA SER A 68 -22.92 -16.67 -28.68
C SER A 68 -24.05 -17.70 -28.79
N THR A 69 -24.54 -18.24 -27.68
CA THR A 69 -25.67 -19.19 -27.69
C THR A 69 -27.00 -18.54 -28.11
N TYR A 70 -27.23 -17.28 -27.76
CA TYR A 70 -28.38 -16.51 -28.25
C TYR A 70 -28.29 -16.21 -29.75
N LEU A 71 -27.07 -15.97 -30.28
CA LEU A 71 -26.82 -15.74 -31.71
C LEU A 71 -26.87 -17.02 -32.54
N ASP A 72 -26.48 -18.17 -31.97
CA ASP A 72 -26.61 -19.48 -32.63
C ASP A 72 -28.07 -19.96 -32.66
N ASN A 73 -28.80 -19.82 -31.54
CA ASN A 73 -30.20 -20.28 -31.46
C ASN A 73 -31.19 -19.43 -32.26
N LYS A 74 -30.81 -18.19 -32.57
CA LYS A 74 -31.63 -17.27 -33.35
C LYS A 74 -30.74 -16.78 -34.48
N LYS A 75 -30.98 -17.23 -35.72
CA LYS A 75 -30.48 -16.62 -36.97
C LYS A 75 -30.95 -15.15 -37.09
N LEU A 76 -30.59 -14.31 -36.12
CA LEU A 76 -31.00 -12.93 -36.01
C LEU A 76 -29.89 -12.06 -36.59
N THR A 77 -29.99 -11.80 -37.89
CA THR A 77 -29.26 -10.75 -38.61
C THR A 77 -29.66 -9.33 -38.17
N ARG A 78 -30.67 -9.18 -37.29
CA ARG A 78 -31.11 -7.90 -36.71
C ARG A 78 -30.93 -7.86 -35.20
N LEU A 79 -29.69 -7.71 -34.72
CA LEU A 79 -29.47 -7.04 -33.45
C LEU A 79 -29.86 -5.57 -33.64
N SER A 80 -30.79 -5.06 -32.83
CA SER A 80 -31.26 -3.67 -32.91
C SER A 80 -30.07 -2.71 -32.84
N THR A 81 -30.03 -1.75 -33.77
CA THR A 81 -28.97 -0.75 -33.90
C THR A 81 -28.62 -0.09 -32.56
N VAL A 82 -29.63 0.07 -31.69
CA VAL A 82 -29.52 0.62 -30.33
C VAL A 82 -28.70 -0.28 -29.39
N GLY A 83 -28.89 -1.61 -29.43
CA GLY A 83 -28.12 -2.53 -28.58
C GLY A 83 -26.64 -2.57 -28.98
N LYS A 84 -26.35 -2.52 -30.29
CA LYS A 84 -24.98 -2.37 -30.80
C LYS A 84 -24.37 -1.02 -30.40
N LEU A 85 -25.14 0.06 -30.44
CA LEU A 85 -24.72 1.41 -30.07
C LEU A 85 -24.43 1.52 -28.56
N VAL A 86 -25.26 0.95 -27.70
CA VAL A 86 -25.05 0.97 -26.24
C VAL A 86 -23.84 0.10 -25.86
N ALA A 87 -23.71 -1.08 -26.46
CA ALA A 87 -22.55 -1.94 -26.26
C ALA A 87 -21.25 -1.29 -26.76
N SER A 88 -21.26 -0.70 -27.96
CA SER A 88 -20.09 0.02 -28.49
C SER A 88 -19.75 1.22 -27.63
N THR A 89 -20.73 1.99 -27.17
CA THR A 89 -20.52 3.16 -26.30
C THR A 89 -19.96 2.74 -24.94
N ALA A 90 -20.44 1.65 -24.33
CA ALA A 90 -19.92 1.14 -23.06
C ALA A 90 -18.50 0.59 -23.20
N ILE A 91 -18.21 -0.14 -24.29
CA ILE A 91 -16.86 -0.62 -24.62
C ILE A 91 -15.93 0.57 -24.85
N ASP A 92 -16.38 1.58 -25.58
CA ASP A 92 -15.59 2.78 -25.87
C ASP A 92 -15.36 3.61 -24.60
N HIS A 93 -16.34 3.71 -23.69
CA HIS A 93 -16.19 4.39 -22.41
C HIS A 93 -15.23 3.64 -21.45
N SER A 94 -15.28 2.30 -21.45
CA SER A 94 -14.38 1.45 -20.67
C SER A 94 -12.94 1.47 -21.23
N ALA A 95 -12.81 1.44 -22.56
CA ALA A 95 -11.57 1.64 -23.29
C ALA A 95 -10.96 3.02 -23.05
N ARG A 96 -11.77 4.09 -22.98
CA ARG A 96 -11.35 5.46 -22.65
C ARG A 96 -10.77 5.60 -21.23
N GLN A 97 -11.18 4.74 -20.29
CA GLN A 97 -10.60 4.65 -18.94
C GLN A 97 -9.40 3.68 -18.86
N GLY A 98 -8.92 3.18 -20.00
CA GLY A 98 -7.79 2.24 -20.07
C GLY A 98 -8.11 0.82 -19.61
N PHE A 99 -9.37 0.48 -19.39
CA PHE A 99 -9.77 -0.88 -19.02
C PHE A 99 -10.02 -1.70 -20.27
N ILE A 100 -8.98 -2.38 -20.76
CA ILE A 100 -9.11 -3.35 -21.84
C ILE A 100 -9.52 -4.69 -21.24
N ALA A 101 -10.51 -5.38 -21.83
CA ALA A 101 -10.89 -6.74 -21.44
C ALA A 101 -9.69 -7.71 -21.41
N GLU A 102 -8.64 -7.45 -22.20
CA GLU A 102 -7.38 -8.21 -22.17
C GLU A 102 -6.65 -8.14 -20.82
N MET A 103 -6.79 -7.06 -20.04
CA MET A 103 -6.25 -6.98 -18.68
C MET A 103 -6.93 -7.94 -17.70
N LEU A 104 -8.14 -8.41 -18.03
CA LEU A 104 -8.87 -9.45 -17.29
C LEU A 104 -8.45 -10.87 -17.70
N SER A 105 -7.44 -11.00 -18.57
CA SER A 105 -6.86 -12.29 -18.92
C SER A 105 -6.33 -13.00 -17.69
N PHE A 106 -6.50 -14.31 -17.65
CA PHE A 106 -5.99 -15.16 -16.57
C PHE A 106 -4.47 -15.02 -16.39
N ASN A 107 -3.73 -14.80 -17.48
CA ASN A 107 -2.29 -14.58 -17.45
C ASN A 107 -1.92 -13.29 -16.69
N TYR A 108 -2.77 -12.27 -16.75
CA TYR A 108 -2.50 -10.99 -16.11
C TYR A 108 -2.92 -11.02 -14.63
N LEU A 109 -4.11 -11.55 -14.34
CA LEU A 109 -4.63 -11.69 -12.98
C LEU A 109 -3.81 -12.66 -12.12
N SER A 110 -3.26 -13.74 -12.69
CA SER A 110 -2.39 -14.67 -11.96
C SER A 110 -1.10 -14.03 -11.45
N ARG A 111 -0.51 -13.09 -12.21
CA ARG A 111 0.66 -12.32 -11.80
C ARG A 111 0.36 -11.34 -10.68
N LEU A 112 -0.78 -10.65 -10.78
CA LEU A 112 -1.24 -9.79 -9.69
C LEU A 112 -1.52 -10.61 -8.43
N SER A 113 -2.19 -11.77 -8.56
CA SER A 113 -2.45 -12.68 -7.46
C SER A 113 -1.16 -13.20 -6.82
N PHE A 114 -0.14 -13.54 -7.62
CA PHE A 114 1.17 -13.92 -7.13
C PHE A 114 1.80 -12.79 -6.30
N SER A 115 1.78 -11.56 -6.81
CA SER A 115 2.32 -10.40 -6.09
C SER A 115 1.62 -10.17 -4.75
N ILE A 116 0.29 -10.23 -4.73
CA ILE A 116 -0.51 -10.08 -3.50
C ILE A 116 -0.22 -11.20 -2.49
N LEU A 117 -0.04 -12.43 -2.97
CA LEU A 117 0.31 -13.56 -2.11
C LEU A 117 1.68 -13.36 -1.45
N VAL A 118 2.70 -13.02 -2.23
CA VAL A 118 4.05 -12.75 -1.72
C VAL A 118 4.02 -11.58 -0.74
N PHE A 119 3.27 -10.52 -1.05
CA PHE A 119 3.08 -9.39 -0.15
C PHE A 119 2.41 -9.77 1.17
N GLY A 120 1.38 -10.61 1.14
CA GLY A 120 0.73 -11.11 2.35
C GLY A 120 1.67 -11.95 3.22
N ILE A 121 2.44 -12.85 2.61
CA ILE A 121 3.41 -13.72 3.32
C ILE A 121 4.51 -12.87 3.97
N THR A 122 5.13 -11.97 3.21
CA THR A 122 6.22 -11.11 3.72
C THR A 122 5.74 -10.13 4.79
N SER A 123 4.53 -9.59 4.66
CA SER A 123 3.91 -8.76 5.70
C SER A 123 3.63 -9.54 6.98
N TYR A 124 3.20 -10.80 6.86
CA TYR A 124 3.06 -11.69 8.02
C TYR A 124 4.40 -12.00 8.69
N LEU A 125 5.45 -12.30 7.92
CA LEU A 125 6.80 -12.53 8.47
C LEU A 125 7.32 -11.30 9.20
N ASN A 126 7.10 -10.12 8.64
CA ASN A 126 7.45 -8.85 9.27
C ASN A 126 6.71 -8.63 10.59
N ALA A 127 5.38 -8.89 10.62
CA ALA A 127 4.60 -8.81 11.84
C ALA A 127 5.05 -9.83 12.90
N LEU A 128 5.41 -11.05 12.47
CA LEU A 128 5.95 -12.09 13.35
C LEU A 128 7.30 -11.66 13.95
N ALA A 129 8.21 -11.14 13.12
CA ALA A 129 9.50 -10.63 13.58
C ALA A 129 9.31 -9.52 14.62
N ALA A 130 8.41 -8.56 14.37
CA ALA A 130 8.09 -7.49 15.33
C ALA A 130 7.53 -8.03 16.67
N VAL A 131 6.65 -9.04 16.62
CA VAL A 131 6.13 -9.70 17.82
C VAL A 131 7.23 -10.40 18.62
N VAL A 132 8.17 -11.04 17.93
CA VAL A 132 9.32 -11.71 18.56
C VAL A 132 10.30 -10.69 19.15
N ALA A 133 10.59 -9.61 18.43
CA ALA A 133 11.43 -8.52 18.90
C ALA A 133 10.87 -7.90 20.18
N GLY A 134 9.55 -7.60 20.21
CA GLY A 134 8.90 -7.05 21.39
C GLY A 134 8.91 -7.94 22.64
N TRP A 135 9.12 -9.26 22.46
CA TRP A 135 9.37 -10.19 23.56
C TRP A 135 10.83 -10.20 24.03
N ARG A 136 11.79 -9.85 23.16
CA ARG A 136 13.23 -9.76 23.50
C ARG A 136 13.62 -8.45 24.16
N THR A 137 12.93 -7.35 23.84
CA THR A 137 13.20 -5.99 24.35
C THR A 137 13.17 -5.79 25.88
N PRO A 138 12.34 -6.44 26.73
CA PRO A 138 12.30 -6.17 28.17
C PRO A 138 13.60 -6.42 28.94
N ASN A 139 14.61 -7.02 28.32
CA ASN A 139 15.88 -7.36 28.98
C ASN A 139 17.01 -6.34 28.69
N VAL A 140 16.72 -5.21 28.04
CA VAL A 140 17.73 -4.21 27.67
C VAL A 140 17.83 -3.16 28.79
N VAL A 141 18.99 -3.10 29.46
CA VAL A 141 19.33 -2.06 30.44
C VAL A 141 20.48 -1.24 29.86
N ILE A 142 20.33 0.09 29.85
CA ILE A 142 21.39 1.01 29.41
C ILE A 142 22.30 1.25 30.62
N LEU A 143 23.60 1.01 30.44
CA LEU A 143 24.59 1.15 31.50
C LEU A 143 25.40 2.43 31.31
N THR A 144 25.73 3.08 32.42
CA THR A 144 26.72 4.15 32.46
C THR A 144 28.14 3.61 32.25
N MET A 145 29.12 4.49 32.05
CA MET A 145 30.53 4.10 31.98
C MET A 145 31.02 3.40 33.27
N ALA A 146 30.35 3.63 34.40
CA ALA A 146 30.61 2.98 35.68
C ALA A 146 29.96 1.57 35.80
N LYS A 147 29.23 1.12 34.77
CA LYS A 147 28.40 -0.09 34.74
C LYS A 147 27.18 -0.06 35.68
N ASP A 148 26.81 1.11 36.17
CA ASP A 148 25.55 1.32 36.88
C ASP A 148 24.40 1.52 35.89
N ASP A 149 23.17 1.16 36.28
CA ASP A 149 21.96 1.43 35.49
C ASP A 149 21.79 2.94 35.29
N SER A 150 21.76 3.39 34.05
CA SER A 150 21.61 4.81 33.72
C SER A 150 20.18 5.32 33.96
N GLY A 151 19.21 4.42 34.12
CA GLY A 151 17.79 4.76 34.20
C GLY A 151 17.18 5.19 32.86
N GLU A 152 18.01 5.31 31.81
CA GLU A 152 17.56 5.67 30.46
C GLU A 152 16.90 4.49 29.77
N LYS A 153 15.75 4.75 29.14
CA LYS A 153 14.96 3.72 28.45
C LYS A 153 15.06 3.81 26.92
N THR A 154 15.61 4.89 26.40
CA THR A 154 15.74 5.17 24.95
C THR A 154 17.19 5.44 24.58
N LEU A 155 17.56 5.12 23.35
CA LEU A 155 18.88 5.47 22.82
C LEU A 155 18.96 6.97 22.46
N PRO A 156 20.16 7.58 22.52
CA PRO A 156 20.35 8.95 22.05
C PRO A 156 20.05 9.06 20.55
N ASP A 157 19.27 10.05 20.16
CA ASP A 157 18.87 10.28 18.77
C ASP A 157 18.88 11.77 18.43
N LEU A 158 19.67 12.11 17.41
CA LEU A 158 19.87 13.49 16.96
C LEU A 158 18.56 14.18 16.55
N GLY A 159 17.62 13.45 15.94
CA GLY A 159 16.35 14.03 15.52
C GLY A 159 15.43 14.30 16.70
N HIS A 160 15.41 13.43 17.71
CA HIS A 160 14.68 13.69 18.96
C HIS A 160 15.24 14.91 19.69
N ASP A 161 16.57 15.06 19.75
CA ASP A 161 17.23 16.22 20.36
C ASP A 161 16.92 17.51 19.60
N LEU A 162 16.95 17.48 18.26
CA LEU A 162 16.61 18.62 17.42
C LEU A 162 15.14 19.02 17.57
N PHE A 163 14.22 18.05 17.58
CA PHE A 163 12.80 18.30 17.81
C PHE A 163 12.57 18.92 19.18
N LYS A 164 13.22 18.40 20.23
CA LYS A 164 13.18 18.99 21.56
C LYS A 164 13.63 20.46 21.53
N ALA A 165 14.78 20.76 20.95
CA ALA A 165 15.29 22.14 20.86
C ALA A 165 14.32 23.09 20.14
N VAL A 166 13.74 22.66 19.01
CA VAL A 166 12.78 23.46 18.24
C VAL A 166 11.46 23.65 19.00
N MET A 167 10.95 22.59 19.63
CA MET A 167 9.69 22.64 20.38
C MET A 167 9.82 23.46 21.65
N THR A 168 10.93 23.36 22.38
CA THR A 168 11.23 24.23 23.53
C THR A 168 11.31 25.70 23.10
N LEU A 169 11.91 26.00 21.96
CA LEU A 169 11.98 27.37 21.44
C LEU A 169 10.59 27.95 21.10
N LEU A 170 9.68 27.13 20.57
CA LEU A 170 8.36 27.59 20.10
C LEU A 170 7.27 27.53 21.17
N TYR A 171 7.30 26.53 22.06
CA TYR A 171 6.22 26.20 22.99
C TYR A 171 6.64 26.14 24.46
N GLY A 172 7.91 26.44 24.76
CA GLY A 172 8.41 26.71 26.11
C GLY A 172 8.69 25.49 26.97
N ASP A 173 8.02 24.34 26.77
CA ASP A 173 8.21 23.17 27.65
C ASP A 173 7.74 21.80 27.10
N THR A 174 7.74 21.62 25.77
CA THR A 174 7.37 20.32 25.16
C THR A 174 8.56 19.63 24.50
N ASP A 175 8.81 18.39 24.89
CA ASP A 175 9.96 17.58 24.47
C ASP A 175 9.70 16.77 23.17
N TYR A 176 8.44 16.65 22.77
CA TYR A 176 7.97 15.92 21.59
C TYR A 176 6.53 16.33 21.23
N ILE A 177 6.03 15.86 20.09
CA ILE A 177 4.65 16.11 19.64
C ILE A 177 3.71 15.12 20.35
N ASP A 178 2.87 15.61 21.26
CA ASP A 178 1.89 14.78 22.00
C ASP A 178 0.75 14.23 21.12
N TRP A 179 0.57 14.76 19.91
CA TRP A 179 -0.39 14.23 18.95
C TRP A 179 0.13 12.94 18.31
N PHE A 180 0.04 11.85 19.05
CA PHE A 180 0.55 10.53 18.66
C PHE A 180 -0.05 10.00 17.36
N ASP A 181 -1.30 10.35 17.06
CA ASP A 181 -2.01 9.94 15.84
C ASP A 181 -1.59 10.75 14.59
N LEU A 182 -0.79 11.82 14.73
CA LEU A 182 -0.39 12.70 13.62
C LEU A 182 0.28 11.97 12.43
N PRO A 183 1.24 11.03 12.63
CA PRO A 183 1.82 10.26 11.54
C PRO A 183 0.77 9.48 10.73
N ASP A 184 -0.24 8.95 11.41
CA ASP A 184 -1.30 8.18 10.78
C ASP A 184 -2.21 9.03 9.92
N GLU A 185 -2.47 10.27 10.32
CA GLU A 185 -3.22 11.23 9.50
C GLU A 185 -2.52 11.51 8.18
N PHE A 186 -1.20 11.73 8.21
CA PHE A 186 -0.42 11.92 6.98
C PHE A 186 -0.42 10.68 6.09
N ILE A 187 -0.34 9.50 6.69
CA ILE A 187 -0.39 8.24 5.96
C ILE A 187 -1.79 8.00 5.36
N ALA A 188 -2.86 8.26 6.10
CA ALA A 188 -4.22 8.15 5.61
C ALA A 188 -4.47 9.15 4.47
N PHE A 189 -3.99 10.39 4.62
CA PHE A 189 -4.05 11.41 3.59
C PHE A 189 -3.33 10.97 2.31
N VAL A 190 -2.04 10.59 2.39
CA VAL A 190 -1.26 10.13 1.25
C VAL A 190 -1.83 8.83 0.66
N GLY A 191 -2.24 7.90 1.51
CA GLY A 191 -2.86 6.63 1.11
C GLY A 191 -4.18 6.82 0.36
N SER A 192 -4.99 7.82 0.75
CA SER A 192 -6.23 8.15 0.04
C SER A 192 -5.96 8.64 -1.39
N ILE A 193 -4.92 9.46 -1.59
CA ILE A 193 -4.49 9.93 -2.92
C ILE A 193 -4.07 8.74 -3.79
N ILE A 194 -3.31 7.80 -3.22
CA ILE A 194 -2.88 6.59 -3.93
C ILE A 194 -4.05 5.66 -4.25
N ALA A 195 -5.01 5.51 -3.35
CA ALA A 195 -6.22 4.74 -3.65
C ALA A 195 -6.99 5.33 -4.82
N VAL A 196 -7.19 6.66 -4.85
CA VAL A 196 -7.81 7.36 -5.97
C VAL A 196 -6.99 7.17 -7.25
N LEU A 197 -5.66 7.25 -7.16
CA LEU A 197 -4.77 7.00 -8.30
C LEU A 197 -4.98 5.60 -8.87
N PHE A 198 -5.02 4.55 -8.04
CA PHE A 198 -5.25 3.19 -8.52
C PHE A 198 -6.66 2.97 -9.08
N LEU A 199 -7.66 3.77 -8.71
CA LEU A 199 -8.97 3.69 -9.34
C LEU A 199 -8.97 4.33 -10.73
N VAL A 200 -8.30 5.48 -10.88
CA VAL A 200 -8.36 6.31 -12.10
C VAL A 200 -7.29 5.93 -13.13
N HIS A 201 -6.14 5.40 -12.70
CA HIS A 201 -5.00 5.19 -13.59
C HIS A 201 -5.29 4.09 -14.64
N PRO A 202 -5.01 4.32 -15.94
CA PRO A 202 -5.27 3.34 -17.01
C PRO A 202 -4.48 2.05 -16.81
N ARG A 203 -3.22 2.15 -16.35
CA ARG A 203 -2.34 1.02 -16.00
C ARG A 203 -2.40 0.58 -14.52
N ARG A 204 -3.53 0.81 -13.84
CA ARG A 204 -3.66 0.59 -12.38
C ARG A 204 -3.19 -0.78 -11.89
N LEU A 205 -3.53 -1.86 -12.60
CA LEU A 205 -3.19 -3.21 -12.17
C LEU A 205 -1.68 -3.50 -12.30
N LEU A 206 -1.01 -2.96 -13.33
CA LEU A 206 0.44 -3.03 -13.46
C LEU A 206 1.12 -2.28 -12.32
N ILE A 207 0.68 -1.05 -12.03
CA ILE A 207 1.27 -0.23 -10.96
C ILE A 207 1.06 -0.91 -9.61
N LEU A 208 -0.15 -1.40 -9.34
CA LEU A 208 -0.48 -2.12 -8.11
C LEU A 208 0.38 -3.38 -7.95
N ARG A 209 0.60 -4.14 -9.03
CA ARG A 209 1.49 -5.31 -9.02
C ARG A 209 2.92 -4.93 -8.67
N ARG A 210 3.47 -3.89 -9.31
CA ARG A 210 4.83 -3.40 -9.03
C ARG A 210 4.95 -2.87 -7.60
N PHE A 211 3.99 -2.07 -7.16
CA PHE A 211 3.93 -1.54 -5.80
C PHE A 211 3.94 -2.67 -4.76
N THR A 212 3.07 -3.67 -4.92
CA THR A 212 2.97 -4.80 -3.98
C THR A 212 4.23 -5.68 -3.99
N MET A 213 4.88 -5.92 -5.13
CA MET A 213 6.15 -6.67 -5.15
C MET A 213 7.31 -5.90 -4.51
N ILE A 214 7.44 -4.61 -4.80
CA ILE A 214 8.47 -3.77 -4.19
C ILE A 214 8.27 -3.73 -2.67
N TYR A 215 7.03 -3.50 -2.23
CA TYR A 215 6.72 -3.46 -0.81
C TYR A 215 6.92 -4.83 -0.13
N ALA A 216 6.61 -5.93 -0.82
CA ALA A 216 6.87 -7.28 -0.31
C ALA A 216 8.35 -7.54 -0.07
N TRP A 217 9.21 -7.16 -1.03
CA TRP A 217 10.66 -7.29 -0.88
C TRP A 217 11.19 -6.48 0.30
N ILE A 218 10.69 -5.26 0.44
CA ILE A 218 11.05 -4.38 1.55
C ILE A 218 10.60 -4.96 2.91
N ASN A 219 9.37 -5.46 3.01
CA ASN A 219 8.86 -6.11 4.23
C ASN A 219 9.65 -7.38 4.57
N PHE A 220 10.12 -8.12 3.57
CA PHE A 220 11.01 -9.26 3.76
C PHE A 220 12.34 -8.83 4.37
N LEU A 221 13.03 -7.84 3.79
CA LEU A 221 14.28 -7.31 4.33
C LEU A 221 14.12 -6.82 5.78
N ARG A 222 13.03 -6.10 6.05
CA ARG A 222 12.68 -5.65 7.41
C ARG A 222 12.53 -6.83 8.38
N ALA A 223 11.80 -7.87 7.99
CA ALA A 223 11.60 -9.06 8.82
C ALA A 223 12.94 -9.71 9.20
N PHE A 224 13.91 -9.74 8.29
CA PHE A 224 15.27 -10.24 8.59
C PHE A 224 16.00 -9.35 9.58
N CYS A 225 16.03 -8.03 9.35
CA CYS A 225 16.72 -7.11 10.26
C CYS A 225 16.17 -7.19 11.69
N VAL A 226 14.85 -7.16 11.84
CA VAL A 226 14.15 -7.23 13.14
C VAL A 226 14.31 -8.61 13.80
N ALA A 227 14.44 -9.69 13.02
CA ALA A 227 14.66 -11.03 13.57
C ALA A 227 16.08 -11.22 14.14
N VAL A 228 17.08 -10.57 13.52
CA VAL A 228 18.50 -10.69 13.87
C VAL A 228 18.87 -9.79 15.05
N THR A 229 18.45 -8.51 15.02
CA THR A 229 18.81 -7.52 16.03
C THR A 229 17.56 -6.90 16.64
N SER A 230 17.59 -6.60 17.94
CA SER A 230 16.49 -5.97 18.67
C SER A 230 17.00 -4.78 19.51
N LEU A 231 16.73 -3.54 19.09
CA LEU A 231 16.94 -2.28 19.79
C LEU A 231 15.76 -1.93 20.74
N PRO A 232 16.00 -1.09 21.77
CA PRO A 232 14.95 -0.58 22.65
C PRO A 232 14.04 0.40 21.91
N ASP A 233 12.72 0.30 22.15
CA ASP A 233 11.69 1.12 21.50
C ASP A 233 11.76 2.58 21.96
N ALA A 234 11.71 3.52 21.01
CA ALA A 234 11.74 4.97 21.28
C ALA A 234 10.42 5.50 21.88
N SER A 235 9.30 4.78 21.68
CA SER A 235 7.97 5.29 21.99
C SER A 235 7.68 5.30 23.49
N PRO A 236 7.26 6.45 24.07
CA PRO A 236 6.81 6.53 25.46
C PRO A 236 5.65 5.59 25.79
N MET A 237 4.76 5.36 24.81
CA MET A 237 3.62 4.44 24.95
C MET A 237 4.08 2.99 25.07
N CYS A 238 5.17 2.61 24.42
CA CYS A 238 5.71 1.26 24.51
C CYS A 238 6.48 1.03 25.80
N ILE A 239 7.13 2.08 26.31
CA ILE A 239 7.77 2.09 27.63
C ILE A 239 6.73 1.88 28.75
N SER A 240 5.62 2.62 28.72
CA SER A 240 4.56 2.51 29.75
C SER A 240 3.84 1.16 29.78
N GLN A 241 3.96 0.34 28.71
CA GLN A 241 3.40 -1.01 28.72
C GLN A 241 4.16 -1.98 29.61
N PHE A 242 5.44 -1.76 29.86
CA PHE A 242 6.22 -2.61 30.73
C PHE A 242 5.76 -2.48 32.19
N ASP A 243 5.22 -1.31 32.56
CA ASP A 243 4.69 -1.01 33.89
C ASP A 243 3.22 -1.44 34.07
N SER A 244 2.55 -1.86 32.98
CA SER A 244 1.12 -2.23 32.97
C SER A 244 0.90 -3.74 32.89
N ARG A 245 -0.20 -4.23 33.50
CA ARG A 245 -0.65 -5.64 33.42
C ARG A 245 -0.79 -6.17 31.97
N LYS A 246 -0.94 -5.26 30.98
CA LYS A 246 -0.98 -5.58 29.54
C LYS A 246 0.37 -6.04 28.97
N GLY A 247 1.49 -5.69 29.59
CA GLY A 247 2.86 -6.11 29.21
C GLY A 247 3.28 -7.48 29.74
N ALA A 248 2.52 -8.07 30.68
CA ALA A 248 2.86 -9.32 31.38
C ALA A 248 3.02 -10.56 30.46
N TYR A 249 2.61 -10.49 29.19
CA TYR A 249 2.91 -11.57 28.24
C TYR A 249 4.38 -11.60 27.80
N LYS A 250 5.10 -10.47 27.92
CA LYS A 250 6.51 -10.34 27.53
C LYS A 250 7.44 -11.13 28.47
N SER A 251 6.98 -11.50 29.66
CA SER A 251 7.71 -12.34 30.62
C SER A 251 7.43 -13.84 30.49
N LEU A 252 6.57 -14.27 29.55
CA LEU A 252 6.22 -15.67 29.32
C LEU A 252 6.81 -16.18 28.00
N PRO A 253 7.09 -17.49 27.85
CA PRO A 253 7.54 -18.05 26.58
C PRO A 253 6.53 -17.75 25.47
N ILE A 254 6.99 -17.07 24.42
CA ILE A 254 6.12 -16.55 23.36
C ILE A 254 5.77 -17.59 22.31
N PHE A 255 6.58 -18.64 22.12
CA PHE A 255 6.29 -19.72 21.18
C PHE A 255 5.40 -20.79 21.82
N PRO A 256 4.35 -21.29 21.14
CA PRO A 256 3.92 -21.00 19.76
C PRO A 256 2.93 -19.82 19.62
N LYS A 257 2.56 -19.14 20.71
CA LYS A 257 1.56 -18.05 20.73
C LYS A 257 1.92 -16.86 19.82
N ALA A 258 3.21 -16.69 19.48
CA ALA A 258 3.74 -15.71 18.55
C ALA A 258 3.02 -15.74 17.18
N PHE A 259 2.83 -16.94 16.62
CA PHE A 259 2.25 -17.11 15.28
C PHE A 259 0.81 -16.57 15.20
N HIS A 260 0.00 -16.88 16.21
CA HIS A 260 -1.38 -16.41 16.29
C HIS A 260 -1.45 -14.91 16.60
N ARG A 261 -0.50 -14.38 17.38
CA ARG A 261 -0.43 -12.94 17.66
C ARG A 261 -0.04 -12.14 16.43
N ALA A 262 0.94 -12.60 15.66
CA ALA A 262 1.32 -12.00 14.37
C ALA A 262 0.12 -11.91 13.42
N PHE A 263 -0.68 -12.98 13.37
CA PHE A 263 -1.92 -13.01 12.59
C PHE A 263 -2.95 -11.99 13.08
N LYS A 264 -3.13 -11.86 14.40
CA LYS A 264 -4.02 -10.85 15.00
C LYS A 264 -3.56 -9.42 14.73
N VAL A 265 -2.26 -9.14 14.79
CA VAL A 265 -1.67 -7.84 14.47
C VAL A 265 -1.96 -7.47 13.01
N LEU A 266 -1.78 -8.41 12.09
CA LEU A 266 -2.03 -8.18 10.66
C LEU A 266 -3.52 -7.89 10.35
N ILE A 267 -4.46 -8.47 11.11
CA ILE A 267 -5.90 -8.31 10.87
C ILE A 267 -6.49 -7.11 11.63
N ARG A 268 -5.96 -6.82 12.82
CA ARG A 268 -6.43 -5.72 13.69
C ARG A 268 -5.26 -4.94 14.30
N PRO A 269 -4.57 -4.13 13.48
CA PRO A 269 -3.44 -3.34 13.95
C PRO A 269 -3.84 -2.33 15.02
N SER A 270 -5.02 -1.70 14.88
CA SER A 270 -5.55 -0.68 15.80
C SER A 270 -5.85 -1.16 17.24
N HIS A 271 -5.84 -2.47 17.51
CA HIS A 271 -6.11 -3.03 18.83
C HIS A 271 -4.89 -3.70 19.48
N HIS A 272 -3.78 -3.83 18.75
CA HIS A 272 -2.61 -4.56 19.20
C HIS A 272 -1.35 -3.73 18.99
N ILE A 273 -0.91 -3.09 20.07
CA ILE A 273 0.33 -2.34 20.07
C ILE A 273 1.49 -3.32 19.83
N THR A 274 2.21 -3.12 18.73
CA THR A 274 3.47 -3.82 18.48
C THR A 274 4.60 -3.00 19.07
N CYS A 275 4.81 -3.13 20.38
CA CYS A 275 5.96 -2.53 21.04
C CYS A 275 7.13 -3.50 20.96
N GLY A 276 8.01 -3.28 20.00
CA GLY A 276 9.16 -4.11 19.69
C GLY A 276 10.06 -3.41 18.70
N ASP A 277 11.33 -3.83 18.66
CA ASP A 277 12.32 -3.18 17.81
C ASP A 277 11.81 -2.99 16.38
N MET A 278 12.00 -1.77 15.88
CA MET A 278 11.58 -1.37 14.56
C MET A 278 12.72 -0.77 13.75
N ILE A 279 13.89 -1.41 13.76
CA ILE A 279 14.88 -1.21 12.68
C ILE A 279 14.11 -1.21 11.37
N PHE A 280 14.20 -0.08 10.67
CA PHE A 280 13.50 0.22 9.43
C PHE A 280 11.99 0.50 9.59
N SER A 281 11.57 1.77 9.44
CA SER A 281 10.17 2.20 9.62
C SER A 281 9.24 1.81 8.46
N GLY A 282 8.19 1.02 8.75
CA GLY A 282 7.17 0.65 7.75
C GLY A 282 6.29 1.82 7.31
N HIS A 283 6.02 2.76 8.22
CA HIS A 283 5.27 3.99 7.94
C HIS A 283 6.03 4.87 6.93
N THR A 284 7.32 5.10 7.17
CA THR A 284 8.17 5.84 6.24
C THR A 284 8.29 5.13 4.88
N VAL A 285 8.46 3.80 4.85
CA VAL A 285 8.48 3.02 3.61
C VAL A 285 7.24 3.30 2.77
N PHE A 286 6.06 3.24 3.38
CA PHE A 286 4.82 3.49 2.67
C PHE A 286 4.74 4.91 2.13
N LEU A 287 5.07 5.93 2.93
CA LEU A 287 5.08 7.33 2.49
C LEU A 287 6.01 7.54 1.30
N VAL A 288 7.24 7.00 1.38
CA VAL A 288 8.23 7.10 0.29
C VAL A 288 7.77 6.35 -0.96
N LEU A 289 7.21 5.14 -0.83
CA LEU A 289 6.64 4.39 -1.95
C LEU A 289 5.50 5.16 -2.63
N CYS A 290 4.63 5.80 -1.86
CA CYS A 290 3.55 6.62 -2.38
C CYS A 290 4.08 7.84 -3.16
N ALA A 291 5.07 8.55 -2.61
CA ALA A 291 5.73 9.66 -3.29
C ALA A 291 6.42 9.23 -4.59
N LEU A 292 7.17 8.11 -4.58
CA LEU A 292 7.82 7.55 -5.77
C LEU A 292 6.80 7.08 -6.82
N THR A 293 5.68 6.51 -6.38
CA THR A 293 4.60 6.07 -7.27
C THR A 293 3.97 7.25 -8.00
N VAL A 294 3.62 8.30 -7.28
CA VAL A 294 2.99 9.49 -7.87
C VAL A 294 3.96 10.25 -8.79
N THR A 295 5.24 10.36 -8.40
CA THR A 295 6.24 11.04 -9.22
C THR A 295 6.53 10.28 -10.52
N THR A 296 6.62 8.95 -10.46
CA THR A 296 6.90 8.08 -11.61
C THR A 296 5.70 7.91 -12.55
N TYR A 297 4.52 7.59 -12.00
CA TYR A 297 3.37 7.17 -12.80
C TYR A 297 2.37 8.30 -13.10
N CYS A 298 2.31 9.38 -12.32
CA CYS A 298 1.43 10.52 -12.63
C CYS A 298 2.05 11.47 -13.66
N ALA A 299 2.68 10.97 -14.72
CA ALA A 299 3.16 11.81 -15.80
C ALA A 299 2.01 12.24 -16.73
N LYS A 300 2.06 13.47 -17.27
CA LYS A 300 1.05 14.02 -18.18
C LYS A 300 0.82 13.15 -19.42
N ALA A 301 1.87 12.43 -19.84
CA ALA A 301 1.82 11.48 -20.95
C ALA A 301 0.97 10.23 -20.64
N GLU A 302 0.89 9.81 -19.39
CA GLU A 302 0.19 8.59 -18.97
C GLU A 302 -1.21 8.86 -18.43
N LEU A 303 -1.36 9.94 -17.66
CA LEU A 303 -2.63 10.40 -17.11
C LEU A 303 -3.25 11.50 -17.99
N ASN A 304 -3.45 11.23 -19.29
CA ASN A 304 -4.07 12.17 -20.25
C ASN A 304 -5.58 11.95 -20.38
N THR A 305 -6.28 11.86 -19.24
CA THR A 305 -7.74 11.83 -19.20
C THR A 305 -8.33 13.17 -19.66
N PRO A 306 -9.59 13.21 -20.14
CA PRO A 306 -10.25 14.47 -20.49
C PRO A 306 -10.21 15.51 -19.36
N PHE A 307 -10.34 15.05 -18.10
CA PHE A 307 -10.30 15.89 -16.90
C PHE A 307 -8.92 16.50 -16.65
N THR A 308 -7.86 15.69 -16.65
CA THR A 308 -6.48 16.15 -16.44
C THR A 308 -5.94 16.99 -17.60
N ARG A 309 -6.53 16.88 -18.80
CA ARG A 309 -6.23 17.79 -19.91
C ARG A 309 -6.85 19.16 -19.72
N ALA A 310 -8.10 19.21 -19.25
CA ALA A 310 -8.76 20.47 -18.92
C ALA A 310 -8.09 21.14 -17.71
N HIS A 311 -7.61 20.35 -16.75
CA HIS A 311 -7.01 20.85 -15.51
C HIS A 311 -5.60 20.25 -15.30
N PRO A 312 -4.58 20.71 -16.04
CA PRO A 312 -3.22 20.17 -15.92
C PRO A 312 -2.58 20.43 -14.55
N TRP A 313 -3.02 21.49 -13.85
CA TRP A 313 -2.57 21.83 -12.50
C TRP A 313 -2.90 20.75 -11.47
N VAL A 314 -3.94 19.93 -11.68
CA VAL A 314 -4.33 18.86 -10.76
C VAL A 314 -3.22 17.82 -10.62
N LEU A 315 -2.52 17.49 -11.71
CA LEU A 315 -1.41 16.54 -11.65
C LEU A 315 -0.24 17.08 -10.82
N THR A 316 0.08 18.37 -11.01
CA THR A 316 1.10 19.05 -10.20
C THR A 316 0.68 19.11 -8.74
N LEU A 317 -0.58 19.46 -8.46
CA LEU A 317 -1.11 19.50 -7.10
C LEU A 317 -1.02 18.14 -6.42
N VAL A 318 -1.46 17.07 -7.09
CA VAL A 318 -1.38 15.70 -6.54
C VAL A 318 0.06 15.31 -6.25
N LYS A 319 1.00 15.60 -7.15
CA LYS A 319 2.44 15.35 -6.93
C LYS A 319 2.97 16.10 -5.74
N THR A 320 2.77 17.42 -5.72
CA THR A 320 3.28 18.29 -4.66
C THR A 320 2.66 17.94 -3.32
N ALA A 321 1.35 17.71 -3.25
CA ALA A 321 0.65 17.30 -2.03
C ALA A 321 1.15 15.96 -1.50
N THR A 322 1.37 14.98 -2.38
CA THR A 322 1.90 13.65 -1.98
C THR A 322 3.31 13.77 -1.43
N VAL A 323 4.20 14.51 -2.12
CA VAL A 323 5.59 14.68 -1.70
C VAL A 323 5.68 15.45 -0.39
N ILE A 324 4.98 16.59 -0.28
CA ILE A 324 4.95 17.38 0.96
C ILE A 324 4.34 16.57 2.10
N GLY A 325 3.20 15.90 1.88
CA GLY A 325 2.56 15.07 2.88
C GLY A 325 3.44 13.90 3.34
N SER A 326 4.22 13.30 2.43
CA SER A 326 5.16 12.23 2.76
C SER A 326 6.34 12.73 3.57
N THR A 327 6.89 13.90 3.22
CA THR A 327 7.99 14.53 3.96
C THR A 327 7.54 14.96 5.35
N LEU A 328 6.39 15.64 5.47
CA LEU A 328 5.82 16.05 6.75
C LEU A 328 5.45 14.83 7.61
N GLY A 329 4.91 13.77 7.01
CA GLY A 329 4.66 12.50 7.70
C GLY A 329 5.94 11.86 8.23
N ALA A 330 7.03 11.86 7.46
CA ALA A 330 8.33 11.35 7.92
C ALA A 330 8.89 12.17 9.10
N PHE A 331 8.74 13.50 9.07
CA PHE A 331 9.10 14.36 10.20
C PHE A 331 8.20 14.10 11.42
N ALA A 332 6.89 13.93 11.21
CA ALA A 332 5.95 13.63 12.29
C ALA A 332 6.29 12.30 12.99
N ILE A 333 6.73 11.28 12.25
CA ILE A 333 7.18 9.99 12.82
C ILE A 333 8.33 10.17 13.82
N VAL A 334 9.31 11.03 13.49
CA VAL A 334 10.42 11.35 14.40
C VAL A 334 9.94 12.24 15.55
N GLY A 335 9.12 13.25 15.25
CA GLY A 335 8.63 14.23 16.21
C GLY A 335 7.68 13.67 17.27
N THR A 336 6.92 12.61 16.97
CA THR A 336 6.12 11.85 17.96
C THR A 336 6.91 10.76 18.67
N ARG A 337 8.22 10.63 18.40
CA ARG A 337 9.09 9.55 18.87
C ARG A 337 8.56 8.15 18.56
N LEU A 338 7.83 8.01 17.44
CA LEU A 338 7.35 6.71 16.98
C LEU A 338 8.51 5.83 16.50
N HIS A 339 9.53 6.44 15.92
CA HIS A 339 10.76 5.79 15.49
C HIS A 339 11.98 6.67 15.76
N TYR A 340 13.16 6.04 15.78
CA TYR A 340 14.42 6.77 15.72
C TYR A 340 14.63 7.38 14.34
N THR A 341 15.42 8.45 14.28
CA THR A 341 15.82 9.09 13.02
C THR A 341 16.56 8.10 12.13
N LEU A 342 17.38 7.22 12.72
CA LEU A 342 18.06 6.15 11.99
C LEU A 342 17.07 5.24 11.23
N ASP A 343 15.97 4.84 11.86
CA ASP A 343 14.97 3.96 11.24
C ASP A 343 14.31 4.61 10.02
N VAL A 344 14.07 5.93 10.11
CA VAL A 344 13.48 6.75 9.04
C VAL A 344 14.48 6.92 7.88
N LEU A 345 15.76 7.16 8.17
CA LEU A 345 16.79 7.32 7.13
C LEU A 345 17.06 6.01 6.38
N ILE A 346 17.18 4.89 7.11
CA ILE A 346 17.33 3.57 6.47
C ILE A 346 16.06 3.24 5.66
N ALA A 347 14.87 3.56 6.19
CA ALA A 347 13.60 3.44 5.46
C ALA A 347 13.62 4.15 4.11
N ILE A 348 14.02 5.42 4.09
CA ILE A 348 14.14 6.22 2.86
C ILE A 348 15.15 5.57 1.90
N TYR A 349 16.35 5.24 2.38
CA TYR A 349 17.41 4.71 1.55
C TYR A 349 17.05 3.38 0.87
N VAL A 350 16.64 2.36 1.63
CA VAL A 350 16.33 1.03 1.06
C VAL A 350 15.10 1.12 0.17
N THR A 351 14.11 1.96 0.50
CA THR A 351 12.92 2.13 -0.35
C THR A 351 13.28 2.71 -1.70
N ILE A 352 14.05 3.80 -1.73
CA ILE A 352 14.53 4.42 -2.97
C ILE A 352 15.40 3.44 -3.76
N GLN A 353 16.35 2.77 -3.11
CA GLN A 353 17.24 1.81 -3.76
C GLN A 353 16.46 0.64 -4.36
N THR A 354 15.51 0.08 -3.61
CA THR A 354 14.67 -1.03 -4.09
C THR A 354 13.79 -0.58 -5.25
N TRP A 355 13.22 0.63 -5.18
CA TRP A 355 12.41 1.20 -6.25
C TRP A 355 13.18 1.28 -7.56
N TYR A 356 14.35 1.92 -7.56
CA TYR A 356 15.16 2.07 -8.76
C TYR A 356 15.71 0.73 -9.26
N THR A 357 16.14 -0.15 -8.35
CA THR A 357 16.62 -1.49 -8.72
C THR A 357 15.50 -2.30 -9.40
N TYR A 358 14.28 -2.26 -8.86
CA TYR A 358 13.14 -2.94 -9.47
C TYR A 358 12.81 -2.37 -10.85
N HIS A 359 12.78 -1.04 -11.01
CA HIS A 359 12.45 -0.42 -12.30
C HIS A 359 13.53 -0.69 -13.34
N TRP A 360 14.80 -0.64 -12.96
CA TRP A 360 15.92 -1.03 -13.81
C TRP A 360 15.79 -2.48 -14.29
N LEU A 361 15.50 -3.42 -13.38
CA LEU A 361 15.25 -4.82 -13.73
C LEU A 361 13.98 -5.02 -14.56
N SER A 362 13.00 -4.12 -14.45
CA SER A 362 11.75 -4.16 -15.23
C SER A 362 11.93 -3.67 -16.66
N GLU A 363 12.91 -2.79 -16.90
CA GLU A 363 13.26 -2.28 -18.22
C GLU A 363 14.21 -3.23 -18.95
N ASP A 364 15.23 -3.74 -18.25
CA ASP A 364 16.24 -4.61 -18.82
C ASP A 364 16.69 -5.68 -17.80
N ASN A 365 16.17 -6.90 -17.95
CA ASN A 365 16.56 -8.03 -17.12
C ASN A 365 17.83 -8.73 -17.65
N ARG A 366 18.96 -8.03 -17.68
CA ARG A 366 20.26 -8.56 -18.15
C ARG A 366 20.70 -9.84 -17.41
N TRP A 367 20.34 -9.94 -16.13
CA TRP A 367 20.70 -11.06 -15.26
C TRP A 367 19.86 -12.32 -15.47
N GLY A 368 18.87 -12.28 -16.38
CA GLY A 368 18.04 -13.46 -16.67
C GLY A 368 17.23 -13.96 -15.47
N ILE A 369 16.87 -13.08 -14.54
CA ILE A 369 16.11 -13.45 -13.34
C ILE A 369 14.74 -13.98 -13.80
N ARG A 370 14.50 -15.28 -13.64
CA ARG A 370 13.31 -15.97 -14.16
C ARG A 370 12.00 -15.36 -13.66
N ILE A 371 11.93 -14.99 -12.38
CA ILE A 371 10.73 -14.42 -11.76
C ILE A 371 10.42 -13.04 -12.38
N ILE A 372 11.42 -12.17 -12.52
CA ILE A 372 11.25 -10.85 -13.15
C ILE A 372 10.90 -11.00 -14.64
N SER A 373 11.52 -11.96 -15.33
CA SER A 373 11.17 -12.24 -16.73
C SER A 373 9.71 -12.67 -16.87
N TRP A 374 9.22 -13.54 -16.00
CA TRP A 374 7.82 -13.96 -16.02
C TRP A 374 6.86 -12.84 -15.62
N LEU A 375 7.25 -12.02 -14.63
CA LEU A 375 6.42 -10.94 -14.10
C LEU A 375 6.31 -9.77 -15.10
N GLU A 376 7.43 -9.30 -15.64
CA GLU A 376 7.52 -8.05 -16.41
C GLU A 376 7.79 -8.24 -17.92
N HIS A 377 8.52 -9.29 -18.34
CA HIS A 377 9.04 -9.39 -19.73
C HIS A 377 8.27 -10.38 -20.64
N ASP A 378 7.21 -11.02 -20.16
CA ASP A 378 6.39 -11.88 -21.03
C ASP A 378 5.74 -11.04 -22.14
N ARG A 379 6.03 -11.38 -23.40
CA ARG A 379 5.53 -10.68 -24.60
C ARG A 379 4.02 -10.46 -24.57
N ARG A 380 3.25 -11.40 -24.03
CA ARG A 380 1.78 -11.30 -23.94
C ARG A 380 1.33 -10.20 -22.99
N VAL A 381 2.06 -9.98 -21.89
CA VAL A 381 1.73 -8.95 -20.90
C VAL A 381 2.15 -7.58 -21.40
N VAL A 382 3.38 -7.48 -21.92
CA VAL A 382 3.91 -6.25 -22.50
C VAL A 382 3.01 -5.72 -23.62
N SER A 383 2.49 -6.60 -24.49
CA SER A 383 1.56 -6.19 -25.55
C SER A 383 0.24 -5.65 -24.99
N ILE A 384 -0.30 -6.27 -23.94
CA ILE A 384 -1.56 -5.83 -23.30
C ILE A 384 -1.37 -4.46 -22.64
N ASP A 385 -0.28 -4.27 -21.89
CA ASP A 385 0.02 -3.00 -21.24
C ASP A 385 0.30 -1.89 -22.26
N HIS A 386 1.01 -2.20 -23.35
CA HIS A 386 1.25 -1.26 -24.44
C HIS A 386 -0.04 -0.90 -25.18
N ASN A 387 -0.94 -1.87 -25.38
CA ASN A 387 -2.24 -1.63 -26.00
C ASN A 387 -3.12 -0.73 -25.10
N ALA A 388 -3.17 -1.01 -23.79
CA ALA A 388 -3.89 -0.19 -22.82
C ALA A 388 -3.36 1.25 -22.77
N TYR A 389 -2.05 1.39 -22.80
CA TYR A 389 -1.40 2.69 -22.87
C TYR A 389 -1.74 3.43 -24.17
N ARG A 390 -1.70 2.75 -25.32
CA ARG A 390 -2.03 3.33 -26.63
C ARG A 390 -3.49 3.74 -26.73
N MET A 391 -4.42 2.92 -26.24
CA MET A 391 -5.85 3.19 -26.27
C MET A 391 -6.19 4.41 -25.41
N ALA A 392 -5.65 4.49 -24.19
CA ALA A 392 -5.79 5.67 -23.33
C ALA A 392 -5.28 6.96 -24.01
N ARG A 393 -4.26 6.87 -24.86
CA ARG A 393 -3.71 8.00 -25.62
C ARG A 393 -4.54 8.38 -26.85
N ARG A 394 -5.06 7.39 -27.60
CA ARG A 394 -5.86 7.59 -28.83
C ARG A 394 -7.22 8.24 -28.57
N SER A 395 -7.85 7.96 -27.43
CA SER A 395 -9.05 8.67 -26.97
C SER A 395 -8.89 10.20 -26.96
N GLY A 396 -7.64 10.69 -26.92
CA GLY A 396 -7.33 12.11 -26.96
C GLY A 396 -7.40 12.78 -28.33
N SER A 397 -7.20 12.05 -29.43
CA SER A 397 -7.09 12.61 -30.79
C SER A 397 -8.44 12.71 -31.51
N PHE A 398 -9.42 11.89 -31.13
CA PHE A 398 -10.75 11.94 -31.75
C PHE A 398 -11.54 13.19 -31.32
N ASN A 399 -11.32 13.67 -30.08
CA ASN A 399 -11.97 14.89 -29.58
C ASN A 399 -11.37 16.19 -30.11
N SER A 400 -10.17 16.20 -30.70
CA SER A 400 -9.64 17.38 -31.39
C SER A 400 -10.18 17.51 -32.81
N LEU A 401 -10.58 16.39 -33.43
CA LEU A 401 -11.19 16.37 -34.76
C LEU A 401 -12.68 16.74 -34.70
N ASN A 402 -13.42 16.22 -33.71
CA ASN A 402 -14.84 16.55 -33.52
C ASN A 402 -15.11 17.94 -32.89
N LYS A 403 -14.07 18.74 -32.63
CA LYS A 403 -14.20 20.14 -32.18
C LYS A 403 -13.92 21.16 -33.30
N GLN A 404 -13.62 20.68 -34.51
CA GLN A 404 -13.41 21.49 -35.71
C GLN A 404 -14.56 21.40 -36.72
N GLU A 405 -15.63 20.67 -36.39
CA GLU A 405 -16.97 20.79 -36.99
C GLU A 405 -17.89 21.46 -35.98
#